data_AF-A0A820T3M5-F1
#
_entry.id   AF-A0A820T3M5-F1
#
_cell.length_a   1.000
_cell.length_b   1.000
_cell.length_c   1.000
_cell.angle_alpha   90.00
_cell.angle_beta   90.00
_cell.angle_gamma   90.00
#
_symmetry.space_group_name_H-M   'P 1'
#
loop_
_entity.id
_entity.type
_entity.pdbx_description
1 polymer ?
#
loop_
_entity_poly.entity_id
_entity_poly.type
_entity_poly.pdbx_seq_one_letter_code
_entity_poly.pdbx_strand_id
1 'polypeptide(L)' 'NQWKQIKSDSNAPAAREGHSAVLYNGCMWLFGGWHDNGWYSDTYTLGPL' A
#
# COMPACT_ATOMS: atom_id res chain seq x y z
N ASN A 1 13.83 16.39 9.55
CA ASN A 1 13.00 16.32 8.34
C ASN A 1 13.76 15.57 7.25
N GLN A 2 13.91 14.26 7.41
CA GLN A 2 14.66 13.42 6.49
C GLN A 2 13.77 12.26 6.07
N TRP A 3 13.73 12.00 4.76
CA TRP A 3 12.99 10.88 4.21
C TRP A 3 13.84 9.63 4.29
N LYS A 4 13.19 8.51 4.60
CA LYS A 4 13.80 7.18 4.56
C LYS A 4 12.87 6.24 3.83
N GLN A 5 13.41 5.50 2.86
CA GLN A 5 12.69 4.42 2.21
C GLN A 5 12.62 3.22 3.15
N ILE A 6 11.40 2.71 3.38
CA ILE A 6 11.17 1.46 4.07
C ILE A 6 11.24 0.35 3.02
N LYS A 7 12.05 -0.68 3.27
CA LYS A 7 12.05 -1.87 2.41
C LYS A 7 10.75 -2.63 2.69
N SER A 8 9.92 -2.76 1.66
CA SER A 8 8.72 -3.61 1.73
C SER A 8 9.11 -5.08 1.54
N ASP A 9 8.37 -5.96 2.20
CA ASP A 9 8.50 -7.40 2.01
C ASP A 9 8.05 -7.83 0.60
N SER A 10 8.29 -9.11 0.28
CA SER A 10 7.93 -9.73 -1.01
C SER A 10 6.43 -9.69 -1.36
N ASN A 11 5.56 -9.32 -0.41
CA ASN A 11 4.11 -9.26 -0.58
C ASN A 11 3.57 -7.85 -0.81
N ALA A 12 4.41 -6.92 -1.29
CA ALA A 12 3.97 -5.59 -1.68
C ALA A 12 2.91 -5.64 -2.80
N PRO A 13 1.93 -4.73 -2.81
CA PRO A 13 1.01 -4.59 -3.93
C PRO A 13 1.75 -4.23 -5.21
N ALA A 14 1.16 -4.57 -6.36
CA ALA A 14 1.58 -4.01 -7.64
C ALA A 14 1.50 -2.47 -7.62
N ALA A 15 2.36 -1.82 -8.41
CA ALA A 15 2.35 -0.37 -8.59
C ALA A 15 0.95 0.10 -9.01
N ARG A 16 0.48 1.18 -8.38
CA ARG A 16 -0.89 1.68 -8.52
C ARG A 16 -1.01 3.13 -8.07
N GLU A 17 -1.98 3.84 -8.62
CA GLU A 17 -2.36 5.21 -8.27
C GLU A 17 -3.83 5.30 -7.84
N GLY A 18 -4.21 6.42 -7.22
CA GLY A 18 -5.60 6.65 -6.76
C GLY A 18 -6.11 5.70 -5.67
N HIS A 19 -5.23 4.95 -5.01
CA HIS A 19 -5.58 4.05 -3.91
C HIS A 19 -5.89 4.85 -2.62
N SER A 20 -6.67 4.25 -1.73
CA SER A 20 -6.87 4.78 -0.37
C SER A 20 -5.97 4.06 0.62
N ALA A 21 -5.38 4.79 1.57
CA ALA A 21 -4.55 4.21 2.62
C ALA A 21 -4.91 4.77 4.00
N VAL A 22 -4.93 3.91 5.02
CA VAL A 22 -5.23 4.29 6.41
C VAL A 22 -4.26 3.61 7.38
N LEU A 23 -3.96 4.28 8.49
CA LEU A 23 -3.26 3.66 9.62
C LEU A 23 -4.28 3.12 10.62
N TYR A 24 -4.20 1.82 10.91
CA TYR A 24 -5.07 1.18 11.89
C TYR A 24 -4.35 0.03 12.58
N ASN A 25 -4.39 0.04 13.92
CA ASN A 25 -3.80 -0.98 14.79
C ASN A 25 -2.31 -1.28 14.48
N GLY A 26 -1.49 -0.23 14.33
CA GLY A 26 -0.04 -0.36 14.06
C GLY A 26 0.33 -0.81 12.64
N CYS A 27 -0.65 -0.89 11.74
CA CYS A 27 -0.44 -1.30 10.34
C CYS A 27 -0.97 -0.23 9.39
N MET A 28 -0.36 -0.12 8.22
CA MET A 28 -0.92 0.63 7.10
C MET A 28 -1.75 -0.31 6.22
N TRP A 29 -3.01 0.05 6.02
CA TRP A 29 -3.94 -0.65 5.16
C TRP A 29 -4.08 0.11 3.86
N LEU A 30 -4.06 -0.60 2.74
CA LEU A 30 -4.20 -0.05 1.40
C LEU A 30 -5.36 -0.76 0.69
N PHE A 31 -6.25 0.00 0.06
CA PHE A 31 -7.38 -0.54 -0.70
C PHE A 31 -7.45 0.05 -2.11
N GLY A 32 -7.67 -0.83 -3.08
CA GLY A 32 -7.98 -0.51 -4.45
C GLY A 32 -6.87 0.28 -5.16
N GLY A 33 -7.30 1.20 -6.03
CA GLY A 33 -6.42 1.95 -6.94
C GLY A 33 -6.51 1.45 -8.38
N TRP A 34 -5.66 1.98 -9.23
CA TRP A 34 -5.62 1.66 -10.65
C TRP A 34 -4.18 1.71 -11.18
N HIS A 35 -3.91 0.94 -12.21
CA HIS A 35 -2.71 1.04 -13.05
C HIS A 35 -3.07 0.54 -14.44
N ASP A 36 -2.47 1.09 -15.51
CA ASP A 36 -2.64 0.81 -16.95
C ASP A 36 -3.61 -0.31 -17.39
N ASN A 37 -3.48 -1.50 -16.81
CA ASN A 37 -4.22 -2.72 -17.13
C ASN A 37 -5.52 -2.93 -16.34
N GLY A 38 -5.93 -2.03 -15.43
CA GLY A 38 -7.23 -2.13 -14.76
C GLY A 38 -7.30 -1.59 -13.33
N TRP A 39 -8.52 -1.63 -12.79
CA TRP A 39 -8.83 -1.24 -11.42
C TRP A 39 -8.58 -2.39 -10.46
N TYR A 40 -7.99 -2.08 -9.32
CA TYR A 40 -7.81 -3.00 -8.21
C TYR A 40 -8.98 -2.90 -7.24
N SER A 41 -9.42 -4.05 -6.72
CA SER A 41 -10.41 -4.17 -5.66
C SER A 41 -9.89 -5.01 -4.48
N ASP A 42 -8.57 -5.15 -4.38
CA ASP A 42 -7.85 -5.91 -3.37
C ASP A 42 -7.50 -5.03 -2.14
N THR A 43 -7.12 -5.69 -1.05
CA THR A 43 -6.67 -5.04 0.19
C THR A 43 -5.29 -5.56 0.57
N TYR A 44 -4.38 -4.65 0.91
CA TYR A 44 -3.05 -4.97 1.40
C TYR A 44 -2.82 -4.39 2.78
N THR A 45 -1.94 -5.02 3.53
CA THR A 45 -1.48 -4.53 4.83
C THR A 45 0.05 -4.52 4.87
N LEU A 46 0.61 -3.46 5.43
CA LEU A 46 2.02 -3.34 5.79
C LEU A 46 2.08 -3.17 7.31
N GLY A 47 2.74 -4.10 8.01
CA GLY A 47 2.92 -3.99 9.45
C GLY A 47 4.01 -4.91 10.00
N PRO A 48 4.32 -4.80 11.31
CA PRO A 48 4.12 -3.60 12.12
C PRO A 48 5.10 -2.49 11.71
N LEU A 49 4.62 -1.24 11.66
CA LEU A 49 5.45 -0.06 11.39
C LEU A 49 6.21 0.41 12.64
#